data_AF-A0A9E2R0M8-F1
#
_entry.id   AF-A0A9E2R0M8-F1
#
_cell.length_a   1.000
_cell.length_b   1.000
_cell.length_c   1.000
_cell.angle_alpha   90.00
_cell.angle_beta   90.00
_cell.angle_gamma   90.00
#
_symmetry.space_group_name_H-M   'P 1'
#
loop_
_entity.id
_entity.type
_entity.pdbx_description
1 polymer ?
#
loop_
_entity_poly.entity_id
_entity_poly.type
_entity_poly.pdbx_seq_one_letter_code
_entity_poly.pdbx_strand_id
1 'polypeptide(L)' 'MKNSSSAIAFDTDTYLKLQSKEIQRVVGKSSGRLYIEFGGKLIQDRHSARVLPGYREDSKFELIKNMCIEAEII' A
#
# COMPACT_ATOMS: atom_id res chain seq x y z
N MET A 1 7.01 -28.05 -21.35
CA MET A 1 7.37 -26.80 -20.65
C MET A 1 6.35 -26.61 -19.52
N LYS A 2 6.77 -26.64 -18.25
CA LYS A 2 5.85 -26.40 -17.13
C LYS A 2 5.57 -24.90 -17.06
N ASN A 3 4.37 -24.49 -17.45
CA ASN A 3 3.87 -23.15 -17.15
C ASN A 3 3.63 -23.10 -15.64
N SER A 4 4.62 -22.61 -14.89
CA SER A 4 4.42 -22.28 -13.48
C SER A 4 3.43 -21.11 -13.44
N SER A 5 2.16 -21.40 -13.16
CA SER A 5 1.25 -20.42 -12.58
C SER A 5 1.97 -19.83 -11.37
N SER A 6 2.43 -18.59 -11.46
CA SER A 6 3.05 -17.88 -10.34
C SER A 6 2.04 -17.94 -9.19
N ALA A 7 2.31 -18.77 -8.18
CA ALA A 7 1.43 -18.90 -7.04
C ALA A 7 1.30 -17.51 -6.43
N ILE A 8 0.08 -17.00 -6.33
CA ILE A 8 -0.19 -15.71 -5.69
C ILE A 8 0.25 -15.86 -4.23
N ALA A 9 1.32 -15.16 -3.86
CA ALA A 9 1.90 -15.18 -2.52
C ALA A 9 1.51 -13.92 -1.71
N PHE A 10 1.01 -12.91 -2.40
CA PHE A 10 0.61 -11.63 -1.82
C PHE A 10 -0.74 -11.20 -2.40
N ASP A 11 -1.72 -10.94 -1.53
CA ASP A 11 -3.02 -10.38 -1.91
C ASP A 11 -3.02 -8.87 -1.64
N THR A 12 -2.97 -8.08 -2.72
CA THR A 12 -2.94 -6.63 -2.62
C THR A 12 -4.24 -6.05 -2.07
N ASP A 13 -5.40 -6.65 -2.33
CA ASP A 13 -6.67 -6.12 -1.82
C ASP A 13 -6.75 -6.30 -0.30
N THR A 14 -6.32 -7.46 0.20
CA THR A 14 -6.16 -7.70 1.64
C THR A 14 -5.16 -6.73 2.26
N TYR A 15 -4.01 -6.49 1.61
CA TYR A 15 -3.03 -5.50 2.07
C TYR A 15 -3.63 -4.10 2.18
N LEU A 16 -4.28 -3.61 1.12
CA LEU A 16 -4.88 -2.26 1.11
C LEU A 16 -5.88 -2.12 2.26
N LYS A 17 -6.76 -3.10 2.46
CA LYS A 17 -7.75 -3.08 3.53
C LYS A 17 -7.11 -3.03 4.93
N LEU A 18 -6.13 -3.90 5.19
CA LEU A 18 -5.48 -3.98 6.49
C LEU A 18 -4.63 -2.73 6.76
N GLN A 19 -3.86 -2.28 5.77
CA GLN A 19 -2.95 -1.16 5.92
C GLN A 19 -3.71 0.16 6.07
N SER A 20 -4.77 0.40 5.30
CA SER A 20 -5.63 1.57 5.49
C SER A 20 -6.25 1.59 6.89
N LYS A 21 -6.74 0.45 7.38
CA LYS A 21 -7.31 0.34 8.74
C LYS A 21 -6.27 0.68 9.81
N GLU A 22 -5.05 0.17 9.69
CA GLU A 22 -4.00 0.44 10.67
C GLU A 22 -3.52 1.90 10.64
N ILE A 23 -3.41 2.51 9.46
CA ILE A 23 -3.07 3.94 9.35
C ILE A 23 -4.16 4.79 10.00
N GLN A 24 -5.43 4.51 9.70
CA GLN A 24 -6.57 5.20 10.32
C GLN A 24 -6.59 5.02 11.85
N ARG A 25 -6.26 3.82 12.34
CA ARG A 25 -6.13 3.56 13.79
C ARG A 25 -5.00 4.39 14.43
N VAL A 26 -3.90 4.64 13.71
CA VAL A 26 -2.79 5.47 14.20
C VAL A 26 -3.17 6.95 14.14
N VAL A 27 -3.78 7.41 13.05
CA VAL A 27 -4.32 8.77 12.90
C VAL A 27 -5.30 9.09 14.02
N GLY A 28 -6.27 8.21 14.31
CA GLY A 28 -7.25 8.41 15.39
C GLY A 28 -6.67 8.41 16.81
N LYS A 29 -5.43 7.95 17.00
CA LYS A 29 -4.69 8.08 18.26
C LYS A 29 -3.89 9.38 18.34
N SER A 30 -3.72 10.09 17.23
CA SER A 30 -3.07 11.38 17.20
C SER A 30 -4.04 12.45 17.73
N SER A 31 -3.56 13.32 18.60
CA SER A 31 -4.32 14.45 19.17
C SER A 31 -4.24 15.72 18.30
N GLY A 32 -3.86 15.58 17.02
CA GLY A 32 -3.68 16.69 16.10
C GLY A 32 -3.25 16.20 14.70
N ARG A 33 -2.41 16.98 14.02
CA ARG A 33 -1.92 16.65 12.67
C ARG A 33 -0.89 15.52 12.72
N LEU A 34 -1.05 14.52 11.85
CA LEU A 34 -0.08 13.46 11.66
C LEU A 34 0.64 13.65 10.32
N TYR A 35 1.96 13.74 10.34
CA TYR A 35 2.79 13.72 9.14
C TYR A 35 3.27 12.30 8.91
N ILE A 36 2.90 11.72 7.77
CA ILE A 36 3.28 10.35 7.39
C ILE A 36 4.26 10.43 6.23
N GLU A 37 5.46 9.90 6.42
CA GLU A 37 6.43 9.74 5.35
C GLU A 37 6.13 8.46 4.56
N PHE A 38 5.93 8.59 3.24
CA PHE A 38 5.84 7.46 2.34
C PHE A 38 7.17 7.22 1.63
N GLY A 39 7.98 6.31 2.20
CA GLY A 39 9.28 5.95 1.66
C GLY A 39 9.24 5.14 0.35
N GLY A 40 10.18 5.45 -0.54
CA GLY A 40 10.43 4.72 -1.78
C GLY A 40 9.51 5.11 -2.94
N LYS A 41 9.37 4.21 -3.92
CA LYS A 41 8.56 4.46 -5.12
C LYS A 41 7.07 4.33 -4.81
N LEU A 42 6.28 5.37 -5.08
CA LEU A 42 4.81 5.34 -4.94
C LEU A 42 4.13 4.62 -6.11
N ILE A 43 4.73 4.71 -7.30
CA ILE A 43 4.27 4.13 -8.57
C ILE A 43 5.47 3.41 -9.20
N GLN A 44 5.22 2.41 -10.04
CA GLN A 44 6.25 1.60 -10.70
C GLN A 44 7.20 0.94 -9.69
N ASP A 45 6.66 0.46 -8.57
CA ASP A 45 7.40 -0.32 -7.58
C ASP A 45 7.61 -1.77 -8.06
N ARG A 46 8.36 -1.89 -9.16
CA ARG A 46 8.72 -3.14 -9.82
C ARG A 46 9.56 -4.06 -8.95
N HIS A 47 10.28 -3.51 -7.97
CA HIS A 47 11.07 -4.32 -7.06
C HIS A 47 10.13 -5.12 -6.17
N SER A 48 9.20 -4.45 -5.48
CA SER A 48 8.19 -5.10 -4.63
C SER A 48 7.32 -6.07 -5.41
N ALA A 49 6.87 -5.71 -6.63
CA ALA A 49 6.05 -6.62 -7.45
C ALA A 49 6.76 -7.93 -7.86
N ARG A 50 8.08 -7.90 -8.08
CA ARG A 50 8.87 -9.11 -8.37
C ARG A 50 9.14 -9.94 -7.12
N VAL A 51 9.38 -9.27 -5.99
CA VAL A 51 9.70 -9.92 -4.71
C VAL A 51 8.46 -10.52 -4.04
N LEU A 52 7.29 -9.90 -4.26
CA LEU A 52 6.00 -10.28 -3.70
C LEU A 52 5.02 -10.62 -4.83
N PRO A 53 4.99 -11.87 -5.32
CA PRO A 53 4.05 -12.29 -6.37
C PRO A 53 2.59 -12.00 -5.99
N GLY A 54 1.99 -11.03 -6.68
CA GLY A 54 0.63 -10.54 -6.42
C GLY A 54 0.55 -9.12 -5.82
N TYR A 55 1.69 -8.50 -5.48
CA TYR A 55 1.80 -7.08 -5.16
C TYR A 55 1.71 -6.21 -6.42
N ARG A 56 0.82 -5.21 -6.43
CA ARG A 56 0.69 -4.27 -7.56
C ARG A 56 1.70 -3.12 -7.48
N GLU A 57 2.27 -2.71 -8.60
CA GLU A 57 3.32 -1.66 -8.66
C GLU A 57 2.86 -0.27 -8.17
N ASP A 58 1.55 -0.04 -8.11
CA ASP A 58 0.86 1.17 -7.67
C ASP A 58 0.19 1.02 -6.28
N SER A 59 0.42 -0.09 -5.57
CA SER A 59 -0.27 -0.39 -4.30
C SER A 59 -0.11 0.73 -3.25
N LYS A 60 1.04 1.40 -3.21
CA LYS A 60 1.27 2.53 -2.28
C LYS A 60 0.47 3.76 -2.68
N PHE A 61 0.35 4.04 -3.97
CA PHE A 61 -0.49 5.13 -4.45
C PHE A 61 -1.97 4.87 -4.16
N GLU A 62 -2.45 3.65 -4.41
CA GLU A 62 -3.83 3.25 -4.08
C GLU A 62 -4.09 3.32 -2.57
N LEU A 63 -3.10 2.96 -1.74
CA LEU A 63 -3.18 3.13 -0.30
C LEU A 63 -3.41 4.59 0.10
N ILE A 64 -2.60 5.51 -0.43
CA ILE A 64 -2.72 6.96 -0.18
C ILE A 64 -4.08 7.48 -0.64
N LYS A 65 -4.50 7.09 -1.86
CA LYS A 65 -5.79 7.50 -2.44
C LYS A 65 -6.99 7.08 -1.58
N ASN A 66 -6.96 5.88 -1.00
CA ASN A 66 -8.00 5.42 -0.08
C ASN A 66 -8.09 6.25 1.22
N MET A 67 -7.07 7.05 1.52
CA MET A 67 -7.00 7.93 2.70
C MET A 67 -7.11 9.42 2.34
N CYS A 68 -7.01 9.77 1.06
CA CYS A 68 -6.94 11.15 0.56
C CYS A 68 -8.18 12.01 0.84
N ILE A 69 -9.33 11.44 1.23
CA ILE A 69 -10.49 12.24 1.63
C ILE A 69 -10.14 13.15 2.82
N GLU A 70 -9.17 12.75 3.65
CA GLU A 70 -8.78 13.46 4.88
C GLU A 70 -7.30 13.88 4.90
N ALA A 71 -6.56 13.69 3.80
CA ALA A 71 -5.11 13.89 3.75
C ALA A 71 -4.68 14.94 2.71
N GLU A 72 -3.72 15.77 3.09
CA GLU A 72 -2.99 16.70 2.21
C GLU A 72 -1.64 16.09 1.84
N ILE A 73 -1.24 16.19 0.56
CA ILE A 73 0.09 15.77 0.09
C ILE A 73 0.96 17.03 0.00
N ILE A 74 2.11 17.00 0.68
CA ILE A 74 3.09 18.10 0.76
C ILE A 74 4.33 17.75 -0.05
#